data_AF-A0A504Z050-F1
#
_entry.id   AF-A0A504Z050-F1
#
_cell.length_a   1.000
_cell.length_b   1.000
_cell.length_c   1.000
_cell.angle_alpha   90.00
_cell.angle_beta   90.00
_cell.angle_gamma   90.00
#
_symmetry.space_group_name_H-M   'P 1'
#
loop_
_entity.id
_entity.type
_entity.pdbx_description
1 polymer ?
#
loop_
_entity_poly.entity_id
_entity_poly.type
_entity_poly.pdbx_seq_one_letter_code
_entity_poly.pdbx_strand_id
1 'polypeptide(L)'
;MYGLLLANFKSYILDTFSEACWHEMVNQTDSDTFDFELTRDYDEQLFPRLVTAAAKVTNNTEDEIKYGCGKSLKRLKSFILSEFSESVWNEVISLAESETFDFELKRNYEEQTFTRIIAAAANVTARTEDEIRYGMGRSFKDFFAFRESAQTIRVIGRYMRDFLNGLDNFHEFLRSTYPQMKPPSFFCMQESRSGITLQYQTIRSGMASFFIGWMEGMSQAYFDLEMKITIVLHANNIFELITIEAKALSGKFTAYVS
;
A
#
# COMPACT_ATOMS: atom_id res chain seq x y z
N MET A 1 4.77 0.49 16.26
CA MET A 1 3.97 0.39 15.00
C MET A 1 3.13 1.64 14.73
N TYR A 2 2.71 2.38 15.76
CA TYR A 2 2.03 3.68 15.63
C TYR A 2 2.81 4.71 14.80
N GLY A 3 4.13 4.79 14.93
CA GLY A 3 4.95 5.70 14.12
C GLY A 3 4.76 5.52 12.62
N LEU A 4 4.55 4.28 12.12
CA LEU A 4 4.35 4.02 10.69
C LEU A 4 3.02 4.61 10.22
N LEU A 5 1.96 4.42 11.01
CA LEU A 5 0.65 4.98 10.72
C LEU A 5 0.68 6.52 10.76
N LEU A 6 1.33 7.11 11.77
CA LEU A 6 1.47 8.56 11.91
C LEU A 6 2.28 9.19 10.78
N ALA A 7 3.37 8.54 10.36
CA ALA A 7 4.19 9.01 9.26
C ALA A 7 3.49 8.81 7.89
N ASN A 8 2.70 7.75 7.71
CA ASN A 8 1.86 7.56 6.51
C ASN A 8 0.81 8.67 6.43
N PHE A 9 0.21 9.00 7.57
CA PHE A 9 -0.75 10.09 7.68
C PHE A 9 -0.11 11.44 7.34
N LYS A 10 1.10 11.71 7.85
CA LYS A 10 1.89 12.87 7.45
C LYS A 10 2.09 12.93 5.94
N SER A 11 2.57 11.85 5.34
CA SER A 11 2.82 11.78 3.90
C SER A 11 1.54 12.00 3.09
N TYR A 12 0.43 11.42 3.53
CA TYR A 12 -0.89 11.68 2.96
C TYR A 12 -1.26 13.17 3.04
N ILE A 13 -1.10 13.81 4.20
CA ILE A 13 -1.42 15.23 4.36
C ILE A 13 -0.54 16.12 3.46
N LEU A 14 0.76 15.84 3.39
CA LEU A 14 1.71 16.57 2.54
C LEU A 14 1.40 16.40 1.04
N ASP A 15 1.12 15.17 0.59
CA ASP A 15 0.86 14.83 -0.82
C ASP A 15 -0.52 15.32 -1.31
N THR A 16 -1.45 15.61 -0.38
CA THR A 16 -2.86 15.88 -0.69
C THR A 16 -3.26 17.32 -0.45
N PHE A 17 -2.67 17.95 0.57
CA PHE A 17 -3.00 19.30 0.98
C PHE A 17 -1.76 20.20 0.83
N SER A 18 -0.97 20.35 1.88
CA SER A 18 0.26 21.13 1.85
C SER A 18 1.08 20.92 3.13
N GLU A 19 2.34 21.34 3.09
CA GLU A 19 3.20 21.45 4.27
C GLU A 19 2.64 22.42 5.32
N ALA A 20 2.01 23.53 4.89
CA ALA A 20 1.34 24.46 5.79
C ALA A 20 0.17 23.80 6.54
N CYS A 21 -0.63 22.97 5.87
CA CYS A 21 -1.69 22.20 6.51
C CYS A 21 -1.13 21.19 7.52
N TRP A 22 0.01 20.55 7.21
CA TRP A 22 0.68 19.64 8.13
C TRP A 22 1.10 20.35 9.43
N HIS A 23 1.81 21.48 9.30
CA HIS A 23 2.27 22.25 10.45
C HIS A 23 1.11 22.78 11.30
N GLU A 24 0.09 23.35 10.66
CA GLU A 24 -1.08 23.87 11.37
C GLU A 24 -1.83 22.76 12.13
N MET A 25 -1.96 21.59 11.52
CA MET A 25 -2.58 20.43 12.15
C MET A 25 -1.77 19.95 13.36
N VAL A 26 -0.46 19.77 13.21
CA VAL A 26 0.41 19.32 14.31
C VAL A 26 0.38 20.32 15.47
N ASN A 27 0.38 21.62 15.19
CA ASN A 27 0.27 22.68 16.21
C ASN A 27 -1.04 22.62 17.01
N GLN A 28 -2.12 22.11 16.41
CA GLN A 28 -3.42 21.94 17.08
C GLN A 28 -3.51 20.63 17.87
N THR A 29 -2.49 19.78 17.80
CA THR A 29 -2.36 18.57 18.61
C THR A 29 -1.25 18.76 19.63
N ASP A 30 -1.36 18.20 20.84
CA ASP A 30 -0.22 18.16 21.77
C ASP A 30 0.81 17.11 21.32
N SER A 31 1.22 17.17 20.06
CA SER A 31 2.27 16.33 19.52
C SER A 31 3.61 17.00 19.80
N ASP A 32 4.50 16.28 20.48
CA ASP A 32 5.86 16.78 20.76
C ASP A 32 6.75 16.82 19.50
N THR A 33 6.24 16.40 18.33
CA THR A 33 7.04 16.20 17.11
C THR A 33 6.27 16.47 15.83
N PHE A 34 6.91 17.13 14.85
CA PHE A 34 6.41 17.27 13.47
C PHE A 34 6.83 16.11 12.56
N ASP A 35 7.67 15.21 13.07
CA ASP A 35 8.18 14.02 12.43
C ASP A 35 8.00 12.83 13.36
N PHE A 36 7.48 11.74 12.82
CA PHE A 36 7.27 10.53 13.61
C PHE A 36 8.38 9.53 13.35
N GLU A 37 9.20 9.32 14.37
CA GLU A 37 10.07 8.18 14.51
C GLU A 37 9.24 6.90 14.61
N LEU A 38 9.83 5.77 14.27
CA LEU A 38 9.06 4.54 14.11
C LEU A 38 9.22 3.61 15.29
N THR A 39 10.32 3.79 16.01
CA THR A 39 10.72 3.09 17.23
C THR A 39 10.27 3.82 18.49
N ARG A 40 9.79 5.07 18.37
CA ARG A 40 9.23 5.81 19.49
C ARG A 40 7.81 5.32 19.78
N ASP A 41 7.50 5.15 21.06
CA ASP A 41 6.14 4.90 21.51
C ASP A 41 5.37 6.22 21.51
N TYR A 42 4.26 6.22 20.79
CA TYR A 42 3.36 7.35 20.70
C TYR A 42 2.10 7.04 21.48
N ASP A 43 1.53 8.08 22.07
CA ASP A 43 0.18 8.05 22.62
C ASP A 43 -0.81 7.51 21.58
N GLU A 44 -1.59 6.50 21.95
CA GLU A 44 -2.59 5.88 21.09
C GLU A 44 -3.67 6.88 20.63
N GLN A 45 -3.91 7.94 21.43
CA GLN A 45 -4.82 9.02 21.09
C GLN A 45 -4.21 10.07 20.14
N LEU A 46 -2.91 10.00 19.86
CA LEU A 46 -2.26 10.95 18.95
C LEU A 46 -2.80 10.86 17.54
N PHE A 47 -2.98 9.65 17.00
CA PHE A 47 -3.52 9.48 15.66
C PHE A 47 -4.96 10.00 15.51
N PRO A 48 -5.91 9.63 16.40
CA PRO A 48 -7.24 10.25 16.44
C PRO A 48 -7.18 11.77 16.51
N ARG A 49 -6.34 12.35 17.37
CA ARG A 49 -6.17 13.82 17.50
C ARG A 49 -5.68 14.45 16.20
N LEU A 50 -4.70 13.84 15.53
CA LEU A 50 -4.21 14.31 14.23
C LEU A 50 -5.27 14.21 13.15
N VAL A 51 -6.11 13.17 13.15
CA VAL A 51 -7.26 13.10 12.23
C VAL A 51 -8.27 14.21 12.50
N THR A 52 -8.64 14.44 13.77
CA THR A 52 -9.55 15.51 14.15
C THR A 52 -8.99 16.88 13.77
N ALA A 53 -7.71 17.12 14.00
CA ALA A 53 -7.04 18.35 13.60
C ALA A 53 -6.99 18.49 12.06
N ALA A 54 -6.69 17.41 11.34
CA ALA A 54 -6.66 17.41 9.88
C ALA A 54 -8.03 17.76 9.32
N ALA A 55 -9.09 17.15 9.85
CA ALA A 55 -10.48 17.41 9.47
C ALA A 55 -10.79 18.91 9.59
N LYS A 56 -10.44 19.53 10.72
CA LYS A 56 -10.62 20.97 10.95
C LYS A 56 -9.82 21.84 9.99
N VAL A 57 -8.50 21.63 9.90
CA VAL A 57 -7.58 22.47 9.11
C VAL A 57 -7.88 22.40 7.62
N THR A 58 -8.30 21.24 7.15
CA THR A 58 -8.55 21.01 5.72
C THR A 58 -10.01 21.20 5.32
N ASN A 59 -10.88 21.53 6.29
CA ASN A 59 -12.33 21.62 6.13
C ASN A 59 -12.94 20.35 5.51
N ASN A 60 -12.58 19.18 6.05
CA ASN A 60 -13.13 17.87 5.68
C ASN A 60 -13.64 17.17 6.94
N THR A 61 -14.45 16.13 6.76
CA THR A 61 -14.84 15.23 7.84
C THR A 61 -13.68 14.30 8.23
N GLU A 62 -13.69 13.79 9.46
CA GLU A 62 -12.70 12.80 9.88
C GLU A 62 -12.74 11.53 9.03
N ASP A 63 -13.94 11.12 8.59
CA ASP A 63 -14.11 9.95 7.73
C ASP A 63 -13.48 10.17 6.35
N GLU A 64 -13.62 11.36 5.75
CA GLU A 64 -12.94 11.70 4.50
C GLU A 64 -11.42 11.72 4.65
N ILE A 65 -10.91 12.25 5.76
CA ILE A 65 -9.48 12.25 6.07
C ILE A 65 -8.95 10.83 6.26
N LYS A 66 -9.71 9.99 6.96
CA LYS A 66 -9.36 8.57 7.14
C LYS A 66 -9.37 7.84 5.79
N TYR A 67 -10.42 8.03 4.99
CA TYR A 67 -10.64 7.28 3.75
C TYR A 67 -9.68 7.69 2.62
N GLY A 68 -9.25 8.95 2.58
CA GLY A 68 -8.29 9.45 1.58
C GLY A 68 -6.90 8.81 1.70
N CYS A 69 -6.47 8.41 2.90
CA CYS A 69 -5.19 7.75 3.13
C CYS A 69 -5.07 6.38 2.41
N GLY A 70 -6.19 5.80 1.95
CA GLY A 70 -6.28 4.45 1.41
C GLY A 70 -6.56 4.29 -0.09
N LYS A 71 -6.56 5.35 -0.91
CA LYS A 71 -7.05 5.23 -2.31
C LYS A 71 -5.98 4.89 -3.35
N SER A 72 -6.13 3.69 -3.93
CA SER A 72 -5.33 3.12 -5.02
C SER A 72 -5.39 3.89 -6.36
N LEU A 73 -6.42 4.71 -6.61
CA LEU A 73 -6.67 5.36 -7.91
C LEU A 73 -5.65 6.47 -8.26
N LYS A 74 -5.30 7.34 -7.28
CA LYS A 74 -4.26 8.36 -7.48
C LYS A 74 -2.90 7.71 -7.77
N ARG A 75 -2.63 6.57 -7.14
CA ARG A 75 -1.39 5.80 -7.35
C ARG A 75 -1.38 5.07 -8.68
N LEU A 76 -2.53 4.57 -9.15
CA LEU A 76 -2.68 4.03 -10.50
C LEU A 76 -2.38 5.10 -11.56
N LYS A 77 -2.90 6.33 -11.38
CA LYS A 77 -2.52 7.49 -12.21
C LYS A 77 -1.01 7.73 -12.19
N SER A 78 -0.43 7.88 -11.00
CA SER A 78 1.00 8.14 -10.86
C SER A 78 1.85 7.07 -11.54
N PHE A 79 1.49 5.80 -11.39
CA PHE A 79 2.13 4.69 -12.07
C PHE A 79 2.04 4.84 -13.59
N ILE A 80 0.85 5.10 -14.14
CA ILE A 80 0.67 5.22 -15.60
C ILE A 80 1.48 6.39 -16.15
N LEU A 81 1.52 7.52 -15.45
CA LEU A 81 2.32 8.68 -15.85
C LEU A 81 3.82 8.40 -15.79
N SER A 82 4.29 7.66 -14.78
CA SER A 82 5.72 7.37 -14.63
C SER A 82 6.23 6.29 -15.57
N GLU A 83 5.44 5.25 -15.81
CA GLU A 83 5.82 4.08 -16.61
C GLU A 83 5.55 4.29 -18.11
N PHE A 84 4.52 5.06 -18.45
CA PHE A 84 4.11 5.28 -19.82
C PHE A 84 4.20 6.77 -20.19
N SER A 85 3.11 7.52 -20.10
CA SER A 85 3.05 8.94 -20.46
C SER A 85 1.71 9.57 -20.10
N GLU A 86 1.65 10.91 -20.16
CA GLU A 86 0.41 11.68 -20.02
C GLU A 86 -0.59 11.39 -21.15
N SER A 87 -0.13 11.17 -22.38
CA SER A 87 -1.03 10.81 -23.49
C SER A 87 -1.71 9.46 -23.25
N VAL A 88 -0.97 8.47 -22.73
CA VAL A 88 -1.55 7.17 -22.36
C VAL A 88 -2.57 7.35 -21.23
N TRP A 89 -2.27 8.18 -20.22
CA TRP A 89 -3.25 8.46 -19.16
C TRP A 89 -4.55 9.04 -19.70
N ASN A 90 -4.48 10.04 -20.57
CA ASN A 90 -5.66 10.69 -21.13
C ASN A 90 -6.52 9.72 -21.96
N GLU A 91 -5.88 8.84 -22.75
CA GLU A 91 -6.57 7.81 -23.52
C GLU A 91 -7.23 6.77 -22.60
N VAL A 92 -6.54 6.34 -21.54
CA VAL A 92 -7.08 5.42 -20.53
C VAL A 92 -8.31 5.99 -19.84
N ILE A 93 -8.28 7.26 -19.43
CA ILE A 93 -9.43 7.91 -18.79
C ILE A 93 -10.62 8.00 -19.74
N SER A 94 -10.35 8.36 -21.00
CA SER A 94 -11.39 8.43 -22.03
C SER A 94 -12.02 7.05 -22.26
N LEU A 95 -11.20 6.00 -22.37
CA LEU A 95 -11.68 4.63 -22.62
C LEU A 95 -12.38 4.01 -21.39
N ALA A 96 -11.94 4.37 -20.18
CA ALA A 96 -12.58 3.93 -18.93
C ALA A 96 -13.92 4.64 -18.66
N GLU A 97 -14.34 5.55 -19.54
CA GLU A 97 -15.52 6.42 -19.39
C GLU A 97 -15.54 7.12 -18.03
N SER A 98 -14.36 7.49 -17.54
CA SER A 98 -14.26 8.18 -16.26
C SER A 98 -14.51 9.66 -16.47
N GLU A 99 -15.50 10.21 -15.78
CA GLU A 99 -15.75 11.66 -15.75
C GLU A 99 -14.61 12.45 -15.08
N THR A 100 -13.63 11.76 -14.48
CA THR A 100 -12.58 12.37 -13.66
C THR A 100 -11.20 12.08 -14.24
N PHE A 101 -10.51 13.13 -14.70
CA PHE A 101 -9.12 13.06 -15.18
C PHE A 101 -8.09 13.07 -14.03
N ASP A 102 -8.48 13.68 -12.90
CA ASP A 102 -7.67 13.83 -11.70
C ASP A 102 -8.36 13.21 -10.49
N PHE A 103 -7.83 12.09 -10.03
CA PHE A 103 -8.39 11.40 -8.86
C PHE A 103 -8.11 12.18 -7.58
N GLU A 104 -9.12 12.92 -7.14
CA GLU A 104 -9.18 13.49 -5.80
C GLU A 104 -9.37 12.40 -4.76
N LEU A 105 -8.67 12.54 -3.64
CA LEU A 105 -8.76 11.58 -2.54
C LEU A 105 -10.12 11.67 -1.81
N LYS A 106 -10.81 12.82 -1.94
CA LYS A 106 -12.08 13.17 -1.31
C LYS A 106 -13.33 12.60 -2.01
N ARG A 107 -13.29 12.35 -3.33
CA ARG A 107 -14.46 11.87 -4.08
C ARG A 107 -14.68 10.38 -3.90
N ASN A 108 -15.92 9.96 -3.63
CA ASN A 108 -16.30 8.55 -3.71
C ASN A 108 -16.43 8.15 -5.18
N TYR A 109 -15.67 7.16 -5.58
CA TYR A 109 -15.72 6.59 -6.93
C TYR A 109 -16.50 5.29 -6.89
N GLU A 110 -17.16 4.96 -7.99
CA GLU A 110 -17.83 3.67 -8.13
C GLU A 110 -16.82 2.54 -7.92
N GLU A 111 -17.24 1.45 -7.27
CA GLU A 111 -16.39 0.31 -6.93
C GLU A 111 -15.68 -0.28 -8.17
N GLN A 112 -16.35 -0.22 -9.33
CA GLN A 112 -15.83 -0.71 -10.61
C GLN A 112 -14.85 0.25 -11.30
N THR A 113 -14.70 1.49 -10.82
CA THR A 113 -13.82 2.50 -11.44
C THR A 113 -12.38 2.00 -11.55
N PHE A 114 -11.88 1.39 -10.48
CA PHE A 114 -10.53 0.82 -10.48
C PHE A 114 -10.36 -0.25 -11.55
N THR A 115 -11.31 -1.18 -11.64
CA THR A 115 -11.29 -2.28 -12.62
C THR A 115 -11.38 -1.76 -14.06
N ARG A 116 -12.25 -0.77 -14.33
CA ARG A 116 -12.37 -0.14 -15.65
C ARG A 116 -11.08 0.52 -16.10
N ILE A 117 -10.41 1.26 -15.20
CA ILE A 117 -9.14 1.94 -15.53
C ILE A 117 -8.03 0.91 -15.78
N ILE A 118 -7.98 -0.19 -15.02
CA ILE A 118 -7.02 -1.28 -15.26
C ILE A 118 -7.27 -1.92 -16.64
N ALA A 119 -8.52 -2.25 -16.97
CA ALA A 119 -8.88 -2.81 -18.28
C ALA A 119 -8.57 -1.86 -19.44
N ALA A 120 -8.85 -0.56 -19.27
CA ALA A 120 -8.50 0.46 -20.25
C ALA A 120 -6.98 0.62 -20.41
N ALA A 121 -6.23 0.64 -19.30
CA ALA A 121 -4.77 0.70 -19.31
C ALA A 121 -4.16 -0.52 -20.01
N ALA A 122 -4.69 -1.72 -19.75
CA ALA A 122 -4.28 -2.94 -20.44
C ALA A 122 -4.48 -2.81 -21.96
N ASN A 123 -5.66 -2.35 -22.39
CA ASN A 123 -5.97 -2.16 -23.81
C ASN A 123 -5.04 -1.13 -24.49
N VAL A 124 -4.94 0.09 -23.93
CA VAL A 124 -4.14 1.18 -24.51
C VAL A 124 -2.65 0.84 -24.59
N THR A 125 -2.13 0.12 -23.59
CA THR A 125 -0.70 -0.22 -23.53
C THR A 125 -0.36 -1.56 -24.19
N ALA A 126 -1.35 -2.26 -24.74
CA ALA A 126 -1.22 -3.62 -25.27
C ALA A 126 -0.59 -4.61 -24.26
N ARG A 127 -0.89 -4.44 -22.98
CA ARG A 127 -0.48 -5.32 -21.88
C ARG A 127 -1.70 -6.06 -21.33
N THR A 128 -1.48 -7.13 -20.60
CA THR A 128 -2.53 -7.80 -19.82
C THR A 128 -2.86 -6.99 -18.56
N GLU A 129 -4.08 -7.15 -18.02
CA GLU A 129 -4.44 -6.53 -16.74
C GLU A 129 -3.51 -6.97 -15.60
N ASP A 130 -3.02 -8.20 -15.65
CA ASP A 130 -2.06 -8.74 -14.68
C ASP A 130 -0.70 -8.03 -14.75
N GLU A 131 -0.19 -7.75 -15.95
CA GLU A 131 1.03 -6.96 -16.12
C GLU A 131 0.87 -5.51 -15.62
N ILE A 132 -0.30 -4.91 -15.83
CA ILE A 132 -0.61 -3.57 -15.29
C ILE A 132 -0.65 -3.59 -13.77
N ARG A 133 -1.36 -4.55 -13.16
CA ARG A 133 -1.43 -4.70 -11.71
C ARG A 133 -0.06 -5.00 -11.11
N TYR A 134 0.74 -5.86 -11.74
CA TYR A 134 2.10 -6.17 -11.32
C TYR A 134 3.00 -4.94 -11.35
N GLY A 135 3.01 -4.18 -12.45
CA GLY A 135 3.78 -2.93 -12.57
C GLY A 135 3.36 -1.88 -11.55
N MET A 136 2.05 -1.75 -11.32
CA MET A 136 1.50 -0.91 -10.26
C MET A 136 2.00 -1.35 -8.89
N GLY A 137 1.97 -2.65 -8.58
CA GLY A 137 2.48 -3.22 -7.32
C GLY A 137 3.97 -2.93 -7.11
N ARG A 138 4.80 -3.14 -8.13
CA ARG A 138 6.24 -2.82 -8.13
C ARG A 138 6.51 -1.34 -7.85
N SER A 139 5.66 -0.45 -8.36
CA SER A 139 5.73 1.00 -8.15
C SER A 139 5.15 1.41 -6.79
N PHE A 140 4.33 0.56 -6.17
CA PHE A 140 3.69 0.79 -4.88
C PHE A 140 4.60 0.49 -3.68
N LYS A 141 5.84 0.04 -3.90
CA LYS A 141 6.82 -0.22 -2.82
C LYS A 141 7.01 1.00 -1.90
N ASP A 142 6.96 2.20 -2.48
CA ASP A 142 7.17 3.46 -1.76
C ASP A 142 5.93 3.91 -0.96
N PHE A 143 4.78 3.23 -1.12
CA PHE A 143 3.56 3.59 -0.39
C PHE A 143 3.68 3.39 1.12
N PHE A 144 4.43 2.39 1.55
CA PHE A 144 4.74 2.16 2.98
C PHE A 144 6.10 2.73 3.38
N ALA A 145 6.76 3.42 2.44
CA ALA A 145 8.14 3.78 2.55
C ALA A 145 8.30 5.30 2.50
N PHE A 146 8.47 5.90 3.67
CA PHE A 146 9.03 7.23 3.84
C PHE A 146 10.29 7.45 3.01
N ARG A 147 10.62 8.73 2.75
CA ARG A 147 11.87 9.12 2.10
C ARG A 147 13.14 8.67 2.87
N GLU A 148 12.99 8.09 4.08
CA GLU A 148 14.03 7.47 4.92
C GLU A 148 13.70 6.01 5.36
N SER A 149 12.92 5.28 4.56
CA SER A 149 12.12 4.09 4.93
C SER A 149 12.79 2.74 5.16
N ALA A 150 14.05 2.55 4.76
CA ALA A 150 14.68 1.23 4.85
C ALA A 150 14.78 0.74 6.31
N GLN A 151 15.07 1.65 7.25
CA GLN A 151 15.13 1.31 8.67
C GLN A 151 13.75 1.02 9.24
N THR A 152 12.72 1.73 8.78
CA THR A 152 11.32 1.58 9.17
C THR A 152 10.76 0.19 8.90
N ILE A 153 10.92 -0.24 7.64
CA ILE A 153 10.39 -1.51 7.17
C ILE A 153 11.12 -2.65 7.89
N ARG A 154 12.40 -2.46 8.20
CA ARG A 154 13.21 -3.38 9.00
C ARG A 154 12.84 -3.45 10.49
N VAL A 155 12.12 -2.47 11.03
CA VAL A 155 11.56 -2.53 12.39
C VAL A 155 10.35 -3.46 12.44
N ILE A 156 9.51 -3.47 11.40
CA ILE A 156 8.35 -4.37 11.31
C ILE A 156 8.83 -5.81 11.12
N GLY A 157 9.89 -6.00 10.33
CA GLY A 157 10.57 -7.27 10.24
C GLY A 157 12.01 -7.10 9.81
N ARG A 158 12.95 -7.70 10.53
CA ARG A 158 14.38 -7.62 10.18
C ARG A 158 14.67 -8.31 8.85
N TYR A 159 13.90 -9.35 8.54
CA TYR A 159 13.93 -10.06 7.27
C TYR A 159 12.54 -10.07 6.63
N MET A 160 12.48 -10.33 5.32
CA MET A 160 11.23 -10.35 4.54
C MET A 160 10.18 -11.28 5.17
N ARG A 161 10.60 -12.43 5.71
CA ARG A 161 9.73 -13.34 6.47
C ARG A 161 9.03 -12.66 7.65
N ASP A 162 9.79 -11.92 8.46
CA ASP A 162 9.25 -11.28 9.67
C ASP A 162 8.27 -10.19 9.30
N PHE A 163 8.59 -9.45 8.24
CA PHE A 163 7.73 -8.40 7.71
C PHE A 163 6.39 -8.96 7.23
N LEU A 164 6.40 -10.04 6.45
CA LEU A 164 5.17 -10.68 5.96
C LEU A 164 4.28 -11.21 7.08
N ASN A 165 4.87 -11.82 8.10
CA ASN A 165 4.12 -12.26 9.29
C ASN A 165 3.58 -11.08 10.12
N GLY A 166 4.22 -9.91 10.05
CA GLY A 166 3.78 -8.68 10.72
C GLY A 166 2.62 -7.96 10.02
N LEU A 167 2.32 -8.28 8.76
CA LEU A 167 1.32 -7.54 7.98
C LEU A 167 -0.11 -7.70 8.50
N ASP A 168 -0.50 -8.89 8.95
CA ASP A 168 -1.86 -9.11 9.49
C ASP A 168 -2.07 -8.33 10.80
N ASN A 169 -1.05 -8.26 11.66
CA ASN A 169 -1.07 -7.43 12.87
C ASN A 169 -1.15 -5.94 12.51
N PHE A 170 -0.42 -5.52 11.48
CA PHE A 170 -0.50 -4.15 10.97
C PHE A 170 -1.90 -3.83 10.42
N HIS A 171 -2.52 -4.75 9.69
CA HIS A 171 -3.89 -4.60 9.21
C HIS A 171 -4.93 -4.54 10.34
N GLU A 172 -4.77 -5.36 11.38
CA GLU A 172 -5.68 -5.32 12.54
C GLU A 172 -5.54 -3.99 13.28
N PHE A 173 -4.31 -3.51 13.46
CA PHE A 173 -4.05 -2.18 14.00
C PHE A 173 -4.75 -1.09 13.16
N LEU A 174 -4.65 -1.15 11.84
CA LEU A 174 -5.34 -0.21 10.95
C LEU A 174 -6.87 -0.30 11.06
N ARG A 175 -7.46 -1.47 11.34
CA ARG A 175 -8.94 -1.59 11.49
C ARG A 175 -9.50 -0.80 12.66
N SER A 176 -8.73 -0.60 13.74
CA SER A 176 -9.12 0.26 14.86
C SER A 176 -9.44 1.69 14.42
N THR A 177 -8.74 2.14 13.37
CA THR A 177 -8.81 3.47 12.79
C THR A 177 -9.69 3.51 11.54
N TYR A 178 -9.70 2.43 10.76
CA TYR A 178 -10.40 2.26 9.50
C TYR A 178 -11.35 1.05 9.58
N PRO A 179 -12.50 1.16 10.27
CA PRO A 179 -13.36 0.00 10.53
C PRO A 179 -13.93 -0.65 9.27
N GLN A 180 -14.04 0.11 8.18
CA GLN A 180 -14.53 -0.36 6.88
C GLN A 180 -13.42 -0.95 5.99
N MET A 181 -12.17 -0.93 6.45
CA MET A 181 -11.06 -1.50 5.69
C MET A 181 -11.21 -3.02 5.59
N LYS A 182 -11.14 -3.52 4.36
CA LYS A 182 -11.12 -4.96 4.05
C LYS A 182 -9.70 -5.33 3.58
N PRO A 183 -8.76 -5.56 4.51
CA PRO A 183 -7.38 -5.91 4.16
C PRO A 183 -7.30 -7.35 3.64
N PRO A 184 -6.25 -7.68 2.87
CA PRO A 184 -5.91 -9.09 2.66
C PRO A 184 -5.33 -9.71 3.94
N SER A 185 -5.27 -11.04 3.95
CA SER A 185 -4.64 -11.83 5.00
C SER A 185 -3.49 -12.68 4.45
N PHE A 186 -2.48 -12.92 5.30
CA PHE A 186 -1.27 -13.63 4.93
C PHE A 186 -0.96 -14.75 5.93
N PHE A 187 -0.79 -15.97 5.44
CA PHE A 187 -0.43 -17.12 6.26
C PHE A 187 0.82 -17.81 5.75
N CYS A 188 1.90 -17.79 6.55
CA CYS A 188 3.13 -18.52 6.25
C CYS A 188 2.90 -20.03 6.43
N MET A 189 2.95 -20.79 5.34
CA MET A 189 2.79 -22.25 5.38
C MET A 189 4.11 -22.96 5.63
N GLN A 190 5.19 -22.51 4.97
CA GLN A 190 6.53 -23.07 5.09
C GLN A 190 7.56 -21.96 4.89
N GLU A 191 8.69 -22.03 5.59
CA GLU A 191 9.77 -21.07 5.45
C GLU A 191 11.14 -21.76 5.49
N SER A 192 12.10 -21.16 4.80
CA SER A 192 13.51 -21.57 4.80
C SER A 192 14.39 -20.36 4.57
N ARG A 193 15.71 -20.53 4.66
CA ARG A 193 16.66 -19.45 4.33
C ARG A 193 16.54 -18.96 2.88
N SER A 194 16.13 -19.83 1.96
CA SER A 194 16.07 -19.58 0.52
C SER A 194 14.67 -19.30 -0.01
N GLY A 195 13.63 -19.30 0.84
CA GLY A 195 12.29 -19.08 0.35
C GLY A 195 11.19 -19.23 1.38
N ILE A 196 9.98 -18.89 0.96
CA ILE A 196 8.75 -18.94 1.77
C ILE A 196 7.57 -19.39 0.90
N THR A 197 6.73 -20.25 1.47
CA THR A 197 5.41 -20.58 0.91
C THR A 197 4.37 -19.84 1.71
N LEU A 198 3.64 -18.94 1.05
CA LEU A 198 2.66 -18.06 1.67
C LEU A 198 1.28 -18.33 1.06
N GLN A 199 0.26 -18.38 1.90
CA GLN A 199 -1.12 -18.30 1.49
C GLN A 199 -1.59 -16.85 1.62
N TYR A 200 -1.92 -16.25 0.48
CA TYR A 200 -2.49 -14.91 0.35
C TYR A 200 -4.00 -15.03 0.14
N GLN A 201 -4.77 -14.34 0.97
CA GLN A 201 -6.22 -14.31 0.89
C GLN A 201 -6.70 -12.88 0.67
N THR A 202 -7.58 -12.68 -0.32
CA THR A 202 -8.18 -11.37 -0.60
C THR A 202 -9.61 -11.53 -1.09
N ILE A 203 -10.45 -10.57 -0.73
CA ILE A 203 -11.81 -10.45 -1.29
C ILE A 203 -11.81 -9.68 -2.62
N ARG A 204 -10.72 -8.98 -2.95
CA ARG A 204 -10.56 -8.20 -4.18
C ARG A 204 -10.01 -9.12 -5.26
N SER A 205 -10.79 -9.37 -6.30
CA SER A 205 -10.38 -10.27 -7.38
C SER A 205 -9.26 -9.68 -8.25
N GLY A 206 -8.36 -10.53 -8.73
CA GLY A 206 -7.26 -10.18 -9.64
C GLY A 206 -6.08 -9.50 -8.96
N MET A 207 -6.04 -9.43 -7.62
CA MET A 207 -4.99 -8.68 -6.90
C MET A 207 -3.71 -9.49 -6.67
N ALA A 208 -3.68 -10.77 -7.08
CA ALA A 208 -2.49 -11.63 -7.00
C ALA A 208 -1.27 -10.99 -7.66
N SER A 209 -1.42 -10.53 -8.90
CA SER A 209 -0.35 -9.94 -9.71
C SER A 209 0.19 -8.65 -9.09
N PHE A 210 -0.72 -7.83 -8.54
CA PHE A 210 -0.33 -6.64 -7.76
C PHE A 210 0.50 -7.02 -6.53
N PHE A 211 0.04 -8.01 -5.77
CA PHE A 211 0.74 -8.45 -4.56
C PHE A 211 2.13 -9.02 -4.88
N ILE A 212 2.25 -9.80 -5.95
CA ILE A 212 3.54 -10.33 -6.43
C ILE A 212 4.50 -9.18 -6.77
N GLY A 213 4.04 -8.22 -7.59
CA GLY A 213 4.85 -7.06 -7.94
C GLY A 213 5.25 -6.24 -6.72
N TRP A 214 4.34 -6.04 -5.78
CA TRP A 214 4.63 -5.35 -4.53
C TRP A 214 5.67 -6.09 -3.68
N MET A 215 5.54 -7.40 -3.49
CA MET A 215 6.52 -8.20 -2.72
C MET A 215 7.91 -8.13 -3.33
N GLU A 216 8.03 -8.33 -4.64
CA GLU A 216 9.32 -8.25 -5.32
C GLU A 216 9.90 -6.83 -5.20
N GLY A 217 9.07 -5.79 -5.34
CA GLY A 217 9.44 -4.38 -5.18
C GLY A 217 10.01 -4.08 -3.80
N MET A 218 9.28 -4.50 -2.77
CA MET A 218 9.65 -4.33 -1.37
C MET A 218 10.94 -5.08 -1.02
N SER A 219 11.08 -6.32 -1.48
CA SER A 219 12.25 -7.15 -1.18
C SER A 219 13.56 -6.57 -1.70
N GLN A 220 13.55 -6.08 -2.94
CA GLN A 220 14.72 -5.47 -3.55
C GLN A 220 15.04 -4.12 -2.90
N ALA A 221 14.01 -3.31 -2.61
CA ALA A 221 14.24 -1.95 -2.09
C ALA A 221 14.66 -1.92 -0.62
N TYR A 222 14.17 -2.84 0.22
CA TYR A 222 14.32 -2.73 1.67
C TYR A 222 15.00 -3.91 2.36
N PHE A 223 15.11 -5.06 1.70
CA PHE A 223 15.62 -6.30 2.32
C PHE A 223 16.89 -6.85 1.67
N ASP A 224 17.46 -6.17 0.68
CA ASP A 224 18.59 -6.65 -0.13
C ASP A 224 18.34 -8.09 -0.64
N LEU A 225 17.10 -8.35 -1.02
CA LEU A 225 16.60 -9.68 -1.37
C LEU A 225 16.02 -9.61 -2.78
N GLU A 226 16.65 -10.31 -3.71
CA GLU A 226 16.05 -10.59 -5.01
C GLU A 226 15.33 -11.94 -4.91
N MET A 227 14.07 -11.97 -5.32
CA MET A 227 13.28 -13.19 -5.30
C MET A 227 12.48 -13.36 -6.58
N LYS A 228 12.11 -14.60 -6.84
CA LYS A 228 11.12 -14.97 -7.85
C LYS A 228 9.92 -15.58 -7.15
N ILE A 229 8.73 -15.07 -7.47
CA ILE A 229 7.48 -15.60 -6.93
C ILE A 229 6.76 -16.41 -8.00
N THR A 230 6.24 -17.57 -7.62
CA THR A 230 5.41 -18.42 -8.46
C THR A 230 4.11 -18.76 -7.76
N ILE A 231 2.99 -18.67 -8.47
CA ILE A 231 1.70 -19.15 -7.99
C ILE A 231 1.69 -20.68 -8.07
N VAL A 232 1.52 -21.33 -6.93
CA VAL A 232 1.44 -22.78 -6.80
C VAL A 232 -0.01 -23.25 -6.89
N LEU A 233 -0.92 -22.48 -6.31
CA LEU A 233 -2.35 -22.78 -6.31
C LEU A 233 -3.13 -21.47 -6.34
N HIS A 234 -4.17 -21.44 -7.17
CA HIS A 234 -5.14 -20.36 -7.21
C HIS A 234 -6.54 -20.97 -7.10
N ALA A 235 -7.22 -20.69 -6.01
CA ALA A 235 -8.59 -21.13 -5.76
C ALA A 235 -9.52 -19.92 -5.68
N ASN A 236 -10.54 -19.92 -6.53
CA ASN A 236 -11.58 -18.90 -6.56
C ASN A 236 -12.84 -19.46 -5.90
N ASN A 237 -13.12 -19.01 -4.67
CA ASN A 237 -14.36 -19.29 -3.94
C ASN A 237 -15.02 -17.94 -3.59
N ILE A 238 -15.58 -17.79 -2.37
CA ILE A 238 -16.11 -16.52 -1.86
C ILE A 238 -15.00 -15.44 -1.75
N PHE A 239 -13.74 -15.87 -1.68
CA PHE A 239 -12.53 -15.05 -1.69
C PHE A 239 -11.49 -15.71 -2.62
N GLU A 240 -10.53 -14.92 -3.11
CA GLU A 240 -9.34 -15.47 -3.78
C GLU A 240 -8.37 -15.98 -2.73
N LEU A 241 -7.99 -17.25 -2.87
CA LEU A 241 -6.98 -17.91 -2.04
C LEU A 241 -5.85 -18.36 -2.94
N ILE A 242 -4.69 -17.75 -2.76
CA ILE A 242 -3.53 -17.94 -3.62
C ILE A 242 -2.38 -18.45 -2.76
N THR A 243 -1.90 -19.66 -3.06
CA THR A 243 -0.63 -20.15 -2.51
C THR A 243 0.48 -19.72 -3.44
N ILE A 244 1.42 -18.94 -2.93
CA ILE A 244 2.63 -18.55 -3.63
C ILE A 244 3.84 -19.20 -3.00
N GLU A 245 4.82 -19.52 -3.84
CA GLU A 245 6.17 -19.89 -3.42
C GLU A 245 7.12 -18.79 -3.88
N ALA A 246 7.85 -18.21 -2.95
CA ALA A 246 8.88 -17.22 -3.22
C ALA A 246 10.25 -17.82 -2.97
N LYS A 247 11.14 -17.77 -3.96
CA LYS A 247 12.51 -18.28 -3.91
C LYS A 247 13.53 -17.16 -4.06
N ALA A 248 14.53 -17.13 -3.20
CA ALA A 248 15.61 -16.16 -3.26
C ALA A 248 16.51 -16.47 -4.47
N LEU A 249 16.75 -15.45 -5.28
CA LEU A 249 17.78 -15.46 -6.32
C LEU A 249 19.11 -14.94 -5.75
N SER A 250 19.04 -14.01 -4.81
CA SER A 250 20.17 -13.51 -4.00
C SER A 250 19.66 -13.06 -2.61
N GLY A 251 20.54 -12.94 -1.61
CA GLY A 251 20.11 -12.60 -0.24
C GLY A 251 19.49 -13.78 0.53
N LYS A 252 18.83 -13.50 1.66
CA LYS A 252 18.20 -14.52 2.52
C LYS A 252 16.84 -14.04 3.06
N PHE A 253 15.86 -14.95 3.12
CA PHE A 253 14.52 -14.66 3.66
C PHE A 253 14.46 -14.56 5.19
N THR A 254 15.43 -15.17 5.89
CA THR A 254 15.52 -15.20 7.34
C THR A 254 16.96 -15.51 7.79
N ALA A 255 17.33 -15.10 9.01
CA ALA A 255 18.58 -15.52 9.66
C ALA A 255 18.54 -16.98 10.14
N TYR A 256 17.35 -17.47 10.50
CA TYR A 256 17.18 -18.73 11.22
C TYR A 256 17.17 -19.93 10.27
N VAL A 257 17.53 -21.09 10.79
CA VAL A 257 17.24 -22.41 10.20
C VAL A 257 16.39 -23.11 11.24
N SER A 258 15.24 -23.67 10.84
CA SER A 258 14.67 -24.83 11.51
C SER A 258 15.29 -26.08 10.92
#